data_AF-A0A0B5HYV4-F1
#
_entry.id   AF-A0A0B5HYV4-F1
#
_cell.length_a   1.000
_cell.length_b   1.000
_cell.length_c   1.000
_cell.angle_alpha   90.00
_cell.angle_beta   90.00
_cell.angle_gamma   90.00
#
_symmetry.space_group_name_H-M   'P 1'
#
loop_
_entity.id
_entity.type
_entity.pdbx_description
1 polymer ?
#
loop_
_entity_poly.entity_id
_entity_poly.type
_entity_poly.pdbx_seq_one_letter_code
_entity_poly.pdbx_strand_id
1 'polypeptide(L)'
;MRINFEYSQIYDELLTYMSRNNYDNRQYLEMLRNTLEFEKNWRKNEKRIEKEIEKVSGLKLSKEVRCFIVKHLGYRAISYPLTIKFTRDFEYLTAVLVHELIHVMLNKNERVLTLVKKKFNFYQNDFKIHFPVLLIERKVIENLFGNKFFNNVLIKDDHNLELAYEWEKVNEVYDEFDTSIIKFLEKC
;
A
#
# COMPACT_ATOMS: atom_id res chain seq x y z
N MET A 1 -7.29 7.99 -11.81
CA MET A 1 -6.22 8.40 -10.88
C MET A 1 -4.96 8.58 -11.68
N ARG A 2 -4.17 9.61 -11.36
CA ARG A 2 -2.83 9.80 -11.89
C ARG A 2 -1.87 9.83 -10.72
N ILE A 3 -1.01 8.82 -10.61
CA ILE A 3 0.11 8.87 -9.66
C ILE A 3 1.26 9.62 -10.31
N ASN A 4 1.80 10.63 -9.64
CA ASN A 4 3.02 11.33 -10.04
C ASN A 4 4.18 10.76 -9.22
N PHE A 5 4.99 9.92 -9.85
CA PHE A 5 6.21 9.40 -9.22
C PHE A 5 7.28 10.47 -9.26
N GLU A 6 7.79 10.81 -8.09
CA GLU A 6 8.77 11.88 -7.93
C GLU A 6 10.02 11.34 -7.24
N TYR A 7 11.17 11.60 -7.84
CA TYR A 7 12.45 11.45 -7.17
C TYR A 7 12.93 12.82 -6.70
N SER A 8 13.11 12.97 -5.38
CA SER A 8 13.63 14.19 -4.77
C SER A 8 14.98 13.88 -4.14
N GLN A 9 16.05 14.43 -4.73
CA GLN A 9 17.43 14.26 -4.25
C GLN A 9 17.57 14.65 -2.78
N ILE A 10 17.07 15.83 -2.40
CA ILE A 10 17.19 16.36 -1.03
C ILE A 10 16.47 15.45 -0.03
N TYR A 11 15.31 14.92 -0.42
CA TYR A 11 14.53 14.04 0.45
C TYR A 11 15.18 12.66 0.61
N ASP A 12 15.67 12.07 -0.49
CA ASP A 12 16.37 10.78 -0.46
C ASP A 12 17.70 10.87 0.29
N GLU A 13 18.43 11.98 0.14
CA GLU A 13 19.65 12.26 0.90
C GLU A 13 19.38 12.32 2.41
N LEU A 14 18.35 13.07 2.83
CA LEU A 14 17.93 13.12 4.23
C LEU A 14 17.64 11.73 4.80
N LEU A 15 16.82 10.93 4.10
CA LEU A 15 16.44 9.59 4.55
C LEU A 15 17.63 8.61 4.54
N THR A 16 18.57 8.79 3.61
CA THR A 16 19.82 8.02 3.54
C THR A 16 20.68 8.28 4.78
N TYR A 17 20.87 9.54 5.17
CA TYR A 17 21.61 9.90 6.38
C TYR A 17 20.90 9.42 7.66
N MET A 18 19.57 9.56 7.74
CA MET A 18 18.79 9.04 8.87
C MET A 18 18.92 7.53 9.01
N SER A 19 19.13 6.83 7.89
CA SER A 19 19.39 5.39 7.84
C SER A 19 20.87 5.04 8.10
N ARG A 20 21.70 6.00 8.51
CA ARG A 20 23.15 5.86 8.75
C ARG A 20 23.95 5.37 7.53
N ASN A 21 23.49 5.73 6.33
CA ASN A 21 24.19 5.48 5.07
C ASN A 21 24.75 6.79 4.51
N ASN A 22 25.67 6.68 3.54
CA ASN A 22 26.22 7.82 2.82
C ASN A 22 25.49 8.01 1.49
N TYR A 23 25.07 9.23 1.21
CA TYR A 23 24.50 9.61 -0.09
C TYR A 23 25.63 10.00 -1.06
N ASP A 24 25.51 9.59 -2.32
CA ASP A 24 26.45 10.01 -3.37
C ASP A 24 25.74 10.29 -4.71
N ASN A 25 26.47 10.88 -5.66
CA ASN A 25 25.94 11.19 -6.99
C ASN A 25 25.57 9.94 -7.81
N ARG A 26 26.08 8.74 -7.47
CA ARG A 26 25.70 7.51 -8.16
C ARG A 26 24.31 7.08 -7.73
N GLN A 27 23.97 7.22 -6.44
CA GLN A 27 22.62 7.01 -5.93
C GLN A 27 21.62 7.93 -6.63
N TYR A 28 21.96 9.21 -6.83
CA TYR A 28 21.10 10.15 -7.58
C TYR A 28 20.71 9.61 -8.97
N LEU A 29 21.71 9.25 -9.78
CA LEU A 29 21.49 8.77 -11.15
C LEU A 29 20.76 7.41 -11.17
N GLU A 30 21.12 6.52 -10.24
CA GLU A 30 20.46 5.23 -10.06
C GLU A 30 18.98 5.42 -9.75
N MET A 31 18.64 6.24 -8.76
CA MET A 31 17.27 6.41 -8.30
C MET A 31 16.40 7.15 -9.31
N LEU A 32 16.96 8.12 -10.04
CA LEU A 32 16.26 8.75 -11.14
C LEU A 32 15.87 7.73 -12.22
N ARG A 33 16.82 6.87 -12.63
CA ARG A 33 16.57 5.80 -13.60
C ARG A 33 15.55 4.79 -13.09
N ASN A 34 15.73 4.30 -11.87
CA ASN A 34 14.88 3.31 -11.23
C ASN A 34 13.43 3.81 -11.09
N THR A 35 13.26 5.08 -10.73
CA THR A 35 11.93 5.73 -10.64
C THR A 35 11.23 5.73 -11.99
N LEU A 36 11.92 6.11 -13.07
CA LEU A 36 11.36 6.10 -14.42
C LEU A 36 11.02 4.69 -14.91
N GLU A 37 11.87 3.71 -14.57
CA GLU A 37 11.64 2.31 -14.94
C GLU A 37 10.42 1.73 -14.22
N PHE A 38 10.31 1.99 -12.91
CA PHE A 38 9.14 1.58 -12.14
C PHE A 38 7.87 2.28 -12.61
N GLU A 39 7.90 3.59 -12.87
CA GLU A 39 6.77 4.31 -13.44
C GLU A 39 6.30 3.65 -14.74
N LYS A 40 7.22 3.37 -15.66
CA LYS A 40 6.89 2.69 -16.92
C LYS A 40 6.24 1.32 -16.69
N ASN A 41 6.68 0.57 -15.68
CA ASN A 41 6.05 -0.70 -15.29
C ASN A 41 4.63 -0.47 -14.76
N TRP A 42 4.48 0.43 -13.78
CA TRP A 42 3.21 0.76 -13.15
C TRP A 42 2.13 1.20 -14.15
N ARG A 43 2.48 2.09 -15.10
CA ARG A 43 1.55 2.63 -16.10
C ARG A 43 0.85 1.55 -16.93
N LYS A 44 1.45 0.35 -17.07
CA LYS A 44 0.82 -0.78 -17.78
C LYS A 44 -0.44 -1.28 -17.08
N ASN A 45 -0.47 -1.21 -15.75
CA ASN A 45 -1.53 -1.76 -14.92
C ASN A 45 -2.34 -0.71 -14.16
N GLU A 46 -1.90 0.56 -14.12
CA GLU A 46 -2.49 1.64 -13.31
C GLU A 46 -4.02 1.70 -13.39
N LYS A 47 -4.60 1.77 -14.60
CA LYS A 47 -6.06 1.86 -14.76
C LYS A 47 -6.78 0.60 -14.29
N ARG A 48 -6.15 -0.57 -14.43
CA ARG A 48 -6.73 -1.86 -13.99
C ARG A 48 -6.71 -1.95 -12.47
N ILE A 49 -5.59 -1.57 -11.86
CA ILE A 49 -5.41 -1.50 -10.41
C ILE A 49 -6.40 -0.51 -9.79
N GLU A 50 -6.47 0.71 -10.32
CA GLU A 50 -7.42 1.73 -9.84
C GLU A 50 -8.85 1.20 -9.83
N LYS A 51 -9.32 0.67 -10.96
CA LYS A 51 -10.68 0.14 -11.08
C LYS A 51 -10.95 -0.99 -10.09
N GLU A 52 -9.97 -1.87 -9.86
CA GLU A 52 -10.17 -2.97 -8.94
C GLU A 52 -10.20 -2.50 -7.48
N ILE A 53 -9.33 -1.56 -7.08
CA ILE A 53 -9.40 -0.93 -5.75
C ILE A 53 -10.77 -0.27 -5.54
N GLU A 54 -11.24 0.52 -6.51
CA GLU A 54 -12.54 1.19 -6.40
C GLU A 54 -13.71 0.19 -6.34
N LYS A 55 -13.63 -0.89 -7.12
CA LYS A 55 -14.64 -1.96 -7.15
C LYS A 55 -14.70 -2.70 -5.82
N VAL A 56 -13.57 -3.16 -5.30
CA VAL A 56 -13.49 -3.94 -4.05
C VAL A 56 -13.84 -3.07 -2.85
N SER A 57 -13.31 -1.86 -2.76
CA SER A 57 -13.62 -0.97 -1.64
C SER A 57 -15.04 -0.40 -1.69
N GLY A 58 -15.57 -0.17 -2.90
CA GLY A 58 -16.76 0.64 -3.11
C GLY A 58 -16.51 2.15 -2.91
N LEU A 59 -15.24 2.58 -2.90
CA LEU A 59 -14.82 3.96 -2.70
C LEU A 59 -14.14 4.51 -3.96
N LYS A 60 -13.99 5.84 -4.03
CA LYS A 60 -13.27 6.51 -5.11
C LYS A 60 -11.86 6.88 -4.68
N LEU A 61 -10.89 6.61 -5.56
CA LEU A 61 -9.51 7.04 -5.35
C LEU A 61 -9.35 8.53 -5.62
N SER A 62 -8.36 9.14 -4.98
CA SER A 62 -8.01 10.55 -5.26
C SER A 62 -7.56 10.69 -6.72
N LYS A 63 -7.94 11.80 -7.36
CA LYS A 63 -7.60 12.03 -8.78
C LYS A 63 -6.10 12.14 -9.00
N GLU A 64 -5.38 12.73 -8.04
CA GLU A 64 -3.93 12.92 -8.09
C GLU A 64 -3.30 12.46 -6.78
N VAL A 65 -2.23 11.70 -6.91
CA VAL A 65 -1.43 11.20 -5.78
C VAL A 65 0.04 11.40 -6.13
N ARG A 66 0.78 12.10 -5.27
CA ARG A 66 2.25 12.21 -5.40
C ARG A 66 2.88 11.06 -4.63
N CYS A 67 3.81 10.34 -5.25
CA CYS A 67 4.51 9.21 -4.65
C CYS A 67 6.02 9.44 -4.76
N PHE A 68 6.71 9.55 -3.62
CA PHE A 68 8.16 9.65 -3.58
C PHE A 68 8.80 8.27 -3.64
N ILE A 69 9.76 8.07 -4.54
CA ILE A 69 10.57 6.85 -4.60
C ILE A 69 11.92 7.14 -3.97
N VAL A 70 12.31 6.37 -2.96
CA VAL A 70 13.55 6.60 -2.19
C VAL A 70 14.37 5.32 -2.09
N LYS A 71 15.70 5.41 -1.98
CA LYS A 71 16.57 4.23 -1.89
C LYS A 71 16.59 3.67 -0.48
N HIS A 72 16.72 4.56 0.49
CA HIS A 72 16.89 4.23 1.88
C HIS A 72 15.71 4.74 2.68
N LEU A 73 15.08 3.81 3.42
CA LEU A 73 14.00 4.06 4.35
C LEU A 73 14.03 2.92 5.37
N GLY A 74 13.84 3.27 6.65
CA GLY A 74 13.75 2.28 7.74
C GLY A 74 12.51 1.40 7.63
N TYR A 75 11.48 1.89 6.95
CA TYR A 75 10.23 1.21 6.64
C TYR A 75 10.16 0.84 5.15
N ARG A 76 9.16 0.05 4.78
CA ARG A 76 8.86 -0.29 3.38
C ARG A 76 8.24 0.90 2.65
N ALA A 77 7.35 1.61 3.33
CA ALA A 77 6.67 2.78 2.83
C ALA A 77 6.17 3.68 3.96
N ILE A 78 5.73 4.88 3.60
CA ILE A 78 5.02 5.84 4.45
C ILE A 78 3.81 6.31 3.64
N SER A 79 2.62 6.34 4.22
CA SER A 79 1.41 6.75 3.48
C SER A 79 1.29 8.29 3.32
N TYR A 80 1.90 9.07 4.23
CA TYR A 80 1.80 10.54 4.27
C TYR A 80 3.12 11.22 4.68
N PRO A 81 3.85 11.88 3.74
CA PRO A 81 3.61 11.87 2.30
C PRO A 81 3.85 10.45 1.74
N LEU A 82 3.07 10.06 0.73
CA LEU A 82 3.23 8.75 0.10
C LEU A 82 4.67 8.57 -0.40
N THR A 83 5.40 7.67 0.23
CA THR A 83 6.81 7.40 0.00
C THR A 83 7.01 5.89 -0.02
N ILE A 84 7.63 5.34 -1.05
CA ILE A 84 7.94 3.91 -1.13
C ILE A 84 9.44 3.70 -1.29
N LYS A 85 9.97 2.73 -0.55
CA LYS A 85 11.36 2.30 -0.68
C LYS A 85 11.51 1.49 -1.95
N PHE A 86 12.42 1.89 -2.81
CA PHE A 86 12.67 1.20 -4.06
C PHE A 86 13.24 -0.20 -3.83
N THR A 87 12.73 -1.16 -4.61
CA THR A 87 13.32 -2.47 -4.81
C THR A 87 13.23 -2.83 -6.29
N ARG A 88 14.12 -3.73 -6.74
CA ARG A 88 14.11 -4.25 -8.11
C ARG A 88 12.97 -5.24 -8.36
N ASP A 89 12.35 -5.75 -7.31
CA ASP A 89 11.16 -6.57 -7.41
C ASP A 89 9.94 -5.66 -7.65
N PHE A 90 9.57 -5.47 -8.92
CA PHE A 90 8.43 -4.61 -9.29
C PHE A 90 7.09 -5.22 -8.95
N GLU A 91 6.99 -6.55 -8.82
CA GLU A 91 5.77 -7.20 -8.36
C GLU A 91 5.52 -6.83 -6.90
N TYR A 92 6.56 -6.96 -6.08
CA TYR A 92 6.53 -6.51 -4.70
C TYR A 92 6.28 -5.01 -4.57
N LEU A 93 6.98 -4.17 -5.33
CA LEU A 93 6.79 -2.72 -5.26
C LEU A 93 5.38 -2.31 -5.69
N THR A 94 4.77 -3.06 -6.62
CA THR A 94 3.36 -2.88 -7.00
C THR A 94 2.42 -3.21 -5.84
N ALA A 95 2.65 -4.32 -5.13
CA ALA A 95 1.84 -4.69 -3.97
C ALA A 95 1.93 -3.65 -2.85
N VAL A 96 3.15 -3.20 -2.50
CA VAL A 96 3.37 -2.11 -1.53
C VAL A 96 2.62 -0.85 -1.96
N LEU A 97 2.69 -0.45 -3.23
CA LEU A 97 1.98 0.74 -3.68
C LEU A 97 0.45 0.57 -3.61
N VAL A 98 -0.08 -0.62 -3.90
CA VAL A 98 -1.51 -0.92 -3.73
C VAL A 98 -1.92 -0.77 -2.27
N HIS A 99 -1.15 -1.35 -1.34
CA HIS A 99 -1.35 -1.22 0.11
C HIS A 99 -1.46 0.26 0.53
N GLU A 100 -0.48 1.06 0.15
CA GLU A 100 -0.42 2.48 0.52
C GLU A 100 -1.54 3.31 -0.14
N LEU A 101 -1.94 2.99 -1.37
CA LEU A 101 -3.08 3.66 -2.02
C LEU A 101 -4.38 3.38 -1.30
N ILE A 102 -4.55 2.17 -0.74
CA ILE A 102 -5.71 1.82 0.08
C ILE A 102 -5.69 2.61 1.38
N HIS A 103 -4.55 2.75 2.06
CA HIS A 103 -4.41 3.66 3.21
C HIS A 103 -4.85 5.08 2.85
N VAL A 104 -4.33 5.62 1.73
CA VAL A 104 -4.62 6.99 1.28
C VAL A 104 -6.11 7.20 1.04
N MET A 105 -6.77 6.20 0.46
CA MET A 105 -8.21 6.21 0.19
C MET A 105 -9.03 6.12 1.48
N LEU A 106 -8.71 5.19 2.38
CA LEU A 106 -9.47 4.96 3.61
C LEU A 106 -9.36 6.12 4.59
N ASN A 107 -8.17 6.73 4.72
CA ASN A 107 -7.95 7.87 5.61
C ASN A 107 -8.74 9.11 5.20
N LYS A 108 -9.22 9.19 3.96
CA LYS A 108 -10.09 10.28 3.48
C LYS A 108 -11.59 9.96 3.62
N ASN A 109 -11.96 8.78 4.11
CA ASN A 109 -13.35 8.35 4.19
C ASN A 109 -13.86 8.31 5.63
N GLU A 110 -14.49 9.40 6.08
CA GLU A 110 -15.01 9.54 7.45
C GLU A 110 -16.02 8.45 7.84
N ARG A 111 -16.83 7.98 6.88
CA ARG A 111 -17.82 6.92 7.14
C ARG A 111 -17.12 5.61 7.50
N VAL A 112 -16.14 5.18 6.72
CA VAL A 112 -15.37 3.97 7.03
C VAL A 112 -14.63 4.12 8.34
N LEU A 113 -13.95 5.25 8.57
CA LEU A 113 -13.25 5.51 9.84
C LEU A 113 -14.18 5.42 11.05
N THR A 114 -15.41 5.92 10.94
CA THR A 114 -16.42 5.84 11.99
C THR A 114 -16.88 4.41 12.23
N LEU A 115 -17.17 3.66 11.16
CA LEU A 115 -17.59 2.27 11.25
C LEU A 115 -16.51 1.39 11.88
N VAL A 116 -15.25 1.54 11.44
CA VAL A 116 -14.09 0.85 12.01
C VAL A 116 -13.93 1.16 13.49
N LYS A 117 -13.96 2.44 13.88
CA LYS A 117 -13.85 2.86 15.29
C LYS A 117 -14.95 2.27 16.17
N LYS A 118 -16.18 2.19 15.65
CA LYS A 118 -17.32 1.62 16.36
C LYS A 118 -17.19 0.10 16.50
N LYS A 119 -16.89 -0.59 15.40
CA LYS A 119 -16.83 -2.06 15.33
C LYS A 119 -15.67 -2.64 16.13
N PHE A 120 -14.52 -2.00 16.02
CA PHE A 120 -13.29 -2.46 16.66
C PHE A 120 -12.90 -1.59 17.85
N ASN A 121 -13.87 -1.00 18.57
CA ASN A 121 -13.62 -0.03 19.64
C ASN A 121 -12.56 -0.49 20.68
N PHE A 122 -12.52 -1.78 21.02
CA PHE A 122 -11.58 -2.39 21.97
C PHE A 122 -10.20 -2.77 21.38
N TYR A 123 -10.03 -2.69 20.07
CA TYR A 123 -8.76 -3.01 19.41
C TYR A 123 -7.81 -1.81 19.42
N GLN A 124 -6.51 -2.08 19.29
CA GLN A 124 -5.49 -1.04 19.14
C GLN A 124 -5.67 -0.28 17.82
N ASN A 125 -5.08 0.93 17.75
CA ASN A 125 -5.20 1.78 16.57
C ASN A 125 -4.58 1.15 15.33
N ASP A 126 -3.46 0.45 15.47
CA ASP A 126 -2.79 -0.21 14.35
C ASP A 126 -3.69 -1.26 13.70
N PHE A 127 -4.36 -2.09 14.51
CA PHE A 127 -5.37 -3.02 14.03
C PHE A 127 -6.52 -2.32 13.29
N LYS A 128 -7.07 -1.25 13.88
CA LYS A 128 -8.17 -0.46 13.26
C LYS A 128 -7.77 0.08 11.89
N ILE A 129 -6.52 0.48 11.72
CA ILE A 129 -6.00 1.01 10.47
C ILE A 129 -5.75 -0.12 9.47
N HIS A 130 -5.00 -1.15 9.85
CA HIS A 130 -4.51 -2.15 8.91
C HIS A 130 -5.54 -3.22 8.56
N PHE A 131 -6.44 -3.61 9.47
CA PHE A 131 -7.47 -4.60 9.18
C PHE A 131 -8.27 -4.29 7.89
N PRO A 132 -8.89 -3.10 7.71
CA PRO A 132 -9.61 -2.79 6.48
C PRO A 132 -8.68 -2.66 5.27
N VAL A 133 -7.43 -2.24 5.46
CA VAL A 133 -6.44 -2.13 4.38
C VAL A 133 -6.11 -3.52 3.83
N LEU A 134 -5.69 -4.43 4.70
CA LEU A 134 -5.27 -5.79 4.37
C LEU A 134 -6.42 -6.60 3.76
N LEU A 135 -7.66 -6.40 4.25
CA LEU A 135 -8.84 -7.06 3.70
C LEU A 135 -9.10 -6.65 2.24
N ILE A 136 -9.02 -5.34 1.94
CA ILE A 136 -9.17 -4.82 0.56
C ILE A 136 -7.97 -5.25 -0.30
N GLU A 137 -6.75 -5.11 0.22
CA GLU A 137 -5.51 -5.43 -0.47
C GLU A 137 -5.52 -6.88 -0.94
N ARG A 138 -5.81 -7.83 -0.04
CA ARG A 138 -5.86 -9.25 -0.36
C ARG A 138 -6.79 -9.52 -1.54
N LYS A 139 -8.01 -8.98 -1.49
CA LYS A 139 -9.01 -9.16 -2.55
C LYS A 139 -8.59 -8.52 -3.87
N VAL A 140 -8.00 -7.32 -3.83
CA VAL A 140 -7.49 -6.62 -5.02
C VAL A 140 -6.35 -7.42 -5.67
N ILE A 141 -5.36 -7.84 -4.89
CA ILE A 141 -4.20 -8.57 -5.38
C ILE A 141 -4.62 -9.93 -5.93
N GLU A 142 -5.51 -10.65 -5.24
CA GLU A 142 -6.06 -11.92 -5.73
C GLU A 142 -6.79 -11.74 -7.06
N ASN A 143 -7.66 -10.73 -7.19
CA ASN A 143 -8.41 -10.49 -8.43
C ASN A 143 -7.52 -10.07 -9.61
N LEU A 144 -6.41 -9.36 -9.34
CA LEU A 144 -5.52 -8.85 -10.38
C LEU A 144 -4.47 -9.87 -10.84
N PHE A 145 -3.88 -10.57 -9.88
CA PHE A 145 -2.66 -11.35 -10.09
C PHE A 145 -2.79 -12.81 -9.64
N GLY A 146 -3.90 -13.16 -8.99
CA GLY A 146 -4.19 -14.52 -8.50
C GLY A 146 -3.55 -14.83 -7.16
N ASN A 147 -4.05 -15.88 -6.51
CA ASN A 147 -3.62 -16.29 -5.17
C ASN A 147 -2.12 -16.67 -5.10
N LYS A 148 -1.55 -17.18 -6.19
CA LYS A 148 -0.11 -17.50 -6.26
C LYS A 148 0.75 -16.24 -6.09
N PHE A 149 0.35 -15.11 -6.67
CA PHE A 149 1.07 -13.85 -6.51
C PHE A 149 0.97 -13.36 -5.07
N PHE A 150 -0.23 -13.37 -4.49
CA PHE A 150 -0.46 -13.01 -3.09
C PHE A 150 0.48 -13.80 -2.15
N ASN A 151 0.52 -15.13 -2.30
CA ASN A 151 1.39 -15.99 -1.50
C ASN A 151 2.88 -15.74 -1.73
N ASN A 152 3.28 -15.36 -2.95
CA ASN A 152 4.69 -15.14 -3.27
C ASN A 152 5.21 -13.77 -2.83
N VAL A 153 4.34 -12.76 -2.81
CA VAL A 153 4.72 -11.36 -2.61
C VAL A 153 4.39 -10.89 -1.20
N LEU A 154 3.21 -11.26 -0.68
CA LEU A 154 2.71 -10.78 0.61
C LEU A 154 2.99 -11.77 1.74
N ILE A 155 2.85 -13.08 1.51
CA ILE A 155 3.20 -14.07 2.56
C ILE A 155 4.71 -14.18 2.78
N LYS A 156 5.56 -13.94 1.77
CA LYS A 156 7.00 -13.82 2.02
C LYS A 156 7.35 -12.61 2.89
N ASP A 157 6.43 -11.65 2.94
CA ASP A 157 6.49 -10.44 3.75
C ASP A 157 5.89 -10.60 5.15
N ASP A 158 5.16 -11.71 5.42
CA ASP A 158 4.60 -12.14 6.73
C ASP A 158 5.67 -12.40 7.80
N HIS A 159 6.95 -12.29 7.46
CA HIS A 159 8.00 -12.13 8.47
C HIS A 159 8.03 -10.73 9.10
N ASN A 160 7.14 -9.82 8.69
CA ASN A 160 6.82 -8.65 9.50
C ASN A 160 5.90 -9.07 10.65
N LEU A 161 6.52 -9.51 11.75
CA LEU A 161 5.87 -9.91 13.01
C LEU A 161 4.81 -8.89 13.48
N GLU A 162 4.93 -7.64 13.05
CA GLU A 162 4.05 -6.52 13.39
C GLU A 162 2.61 -6.66 12.86
N LEU A 163 2.36 -7.39 11.77
CA LEU A 163 1.02 -7.50 11.15
C LEU A 163 0.43 -8.93 11.17
N ALA A 164 1.11 -9.87 11.81
CA ALA A 164 0.69 -11.28 11.83
C ALA A 164 -0.71 -11.45 12.46
N TYR A 165 -1.01 -10.66 13.50
CA TYR A 165 -2.30 -10.68 14.17
C TYR A 165 -3.43 -10.16 13.28
N GLU A 166 -3.21 -9.05 12.58
CA GLU A 166 -4.18 -8.48 11.66
C GLU A 166 -4.48 -9.45 10.50
N TRP A 167 -3.45 -10.11 9.96
CA TRP A 167 -3.62 -11.12 8.91
C TRP A 167 -4.43 -12.32 9.38
N GLU A 168 -4.19 -12.83 10.59
CA GLU A 168 -5.01 -13.88 11.19
C GLU A 168 -6.49 -13.49 11.20
N LYS A 169 -6.80 -12.26 11.66
CA LYS A 169 -8.18 -11.76 11.70
C LYS A 169 -8.78 -11.49 10.33
N VAL A 170 -7.99 -11.03 9.36
CA VAL A 170 -8.44 -10.90 7.97
C VAL A 170 -8.79 -12.27 7.39
N ASN A 171 -7.98 -13.29 7.68
CA ASN A 171 -8.20 -14.64 7.16
C ASN A 171 -9.47 -15.29 7.72
N GLU A 172 -9.82 -15.03 8.99
CA GLU A 172 -11.05 -15.53 9.62
C GLU A 172 -12.33 -15.07 8.90
N VAL A 173 -12.32 -13.88 8.31
CA VAL A 173 -13.52 -13.25 7.72
C VAL A 173 -13.46 -13.14 6.20
N TYR A 174 -12.35 -13.56 5.58
CA TYR A 174 -12.08 -13.26 4.18
C TYR A 174 -13.14 -13.82 3.23
N ASP A 175 -13.61 -15.04 3.50
CA ASP A 175 -14.60 -15.71 2.67
C ASP A 175 -15.98 -15.03 2.75
N GLU A 176 -16.23 -14.25 3.80
CA GLU A 176 -17.42 -13.40 3.94
C GLU A 176 -17.28 -12.05 3.22
N PHE A 177 -16.08 -11.69 2.79
CA PHE A 177 -15.80 -10.44 2.08
C PHE A 177 -15.97 -10.60 0.56
N ASP A 178 -17.20 -10.36 0.12
CA ASP A 178 -17.62 -10.47 -1.29
C ASP A 178 -17.85 -9.11 -1.98
N THR A 179 -18.00 -8.03 -1.20
CA THR A 179 -18.51 -6.74 -1.65
C THR A 179 -17.69 -5.56 -1.10
N SER A 180 -18.34 -4.42 -0.81
CA SER A 180 -17.71 -3.18 -0.36
C SER A 180 -17.35 -3.24 1.12
N ILE A 181 -16.22 -2.63 1.50
CA ILE A 181 -15.78 -2.52 2.89
C ILE A 181 -16.85 -1.90 3.80
N ILE A 182 -17.65 -0.96 3.30
CA ILE A 182 -18.74 -0.33 4.07
C ILE A 182 -19.80 -1.38 4.43
N LYS A 183 -20.26 -2.15 3.45
CA LYS A 183 -21.29 -3.19 3.68
C LYS A 183 -20.79 -4.26 4.63
N PHE A 184 -19.53 -4.66 4.48
CA PHE A 184 -18.88 -5.61 5.39
C PHE A 184 -18.84 -5.07 6.84
N LEU A 185 -18.43 -3.82 7.02
CA LEU A 185 -18.36 -3.20 8.34
C LEU A 185 -19.75 -2.96 8.97
N GLU A 186 -20.81 -2.83 8.18
CA GLU A 186 -22.19 -2.68 8.66
C GLU A 186 -22.87 -4.00 9.04
N LYS A 187 -22.46 -5.12 8.42
CA LYS A 187 -23.11 -6.43 8.59
C LYS A 187 -22.66 -7.18 9.84
N CYS A 188 -21.36 -7.19 10.13
CA CYS A 188 -20.82 -7.81 11.35
C CYS A 188 -20.65 -6.80 12.50
#